data_AF-A0AB73Z2R8-F1
#
_entry.id   AF-A0AB73Z2R8-F1
#
_cell.length_a   1.000
_cell.length_b   1.000
_cell.length_c   1.000
_cell.angle_alpha   90.00
_cell.angle_beta   90.00
_cell.angle_gamma   90.00
#
_symmetry.space_group_name_H-M   'P 1'
#
loop_
_entity.id
_entity.type
_entity.pdbx_description
1 polymer ?
#
loop_
_entity_poly.entity_id
_entity_poly.type
_entity_poly.pdbx_seq_one_letter_code
_entity_poly.pdbx_strand_id
1 'polypeptide(L)'
;SMHGLHKDSLCFYGFYLKIPDYRVPKSCRLVDPVWSAIFDVFACVLEGDDEEVYWCCGCLADRSIVVMDGEGNYYHVEKGKGKRYIACNVPKAGEADFASVVEGLRKEAGRRAESVQRERQQNEEEKRRKRLEEIKDVLPFRMGMKWGLKWGDRIVVPPCYRNICVPVGGYCAFEGNACQWGVMALDGKVVVEARYQKVEIEKDGTVHLTIIPGKVKTINL
;
A
#
# COMPACT_ATOMS: atom_id res chain seq x y z
N SER A 1 37.08 3.33 -23.26
CA SER A 1 35.74 3.82 -23.62
C SER A 1 34.89 3.80 -22.37
N MET A 2 34.51 4.94 -21.81
CA MET A 2 33.59 4.99 -20.66
C MET A 2 32.18 4.71 -21.19
N HIS A 3 31.69 3.49 -21.00
CA HIS A 3 30.27 3.22 -21.19
C HIS A 3 29.51 4.00 -20.12
N GLY A 4 28.65 4.94 -20.54
CA GLY A 4 27.83 5.73 -19.63
C GLY A 4 26.89 4.86 -18.79
N LEU A 5 26.43 5.40 -17.65
CA LEU A 5 25.43 4.76 -16.80
C LEU A 5 24.17 4.44 -17.60
N HIS A 6 23.62 3.24 -17.41
CA HIS A 6 22.35 2.86 -18.04
C HIS A 6 21.22 3.73 -17.48
N LYS A 7 20.24 4.11 -18.32
CA LYS A 7 19.12 4.98 -17.91
C LYS A 7 18.30 4.44 -16.74
N ASP A 8 18.25 3.11 -16.60
CA ASP A 8 17.54 2.43 -15.51
C ASP A 8 18.41 2.25 -14.25
N SER A 9 19.65 2.75 -14.26
CA SER A 9 20.55 2.74 -13.11
C SER A 9 20.30 3.89 -12.14
N LEU A 10 19.59 4.95 -12.55
CA LEU A 10 19.30 6.11 -11.72
C LEU A 10 17.85 6.07 -11.24
N CYS A 11 17.65 6.04 -9.92
CA CYS A 11 16.32 5.92 -9.31
C CYS A 11 16.03 7.12 -8.42
N PHE A 12 15.05 7.95 -8.84
CA PHE A 12 14.59 9.10 -8.07
C PHE A 12 13.45 8.72 -7.13
N TYR A 13 13.60 9.04 -5.84
CA TYR A 13 12.66 8.68 -4.77
C TYR A 13 11.95 9.90 -4.16
N GLY A 14 11.88 10.99 -4.91
CA GLY A 14 11.10 12.17 -4.56
C GLY A 14 11.92 13.30 -3.92
N PHE A 15 12.85 12.99 -3.01
CA PHE A 15 13.73 13.98 -2.38
C PHE A 15 15.20 13.55 -2.35
N TYR A 16 15.52 12.44 -3.01
CA TYR A 16 16.89 11.96 -3.18
C TYR A 16 16.97 11.08 -4.43
N LEU A 17 18.15 10.99 -5.00
CA LEU A 17 18.48 10.16 -6.15
C LEU A 17 19.48 9.09 -5.73
N LYS A 18 19.20 7.81 -6.01
CA LYS A 18 20.17 6.71 -5.83
C LYS A 18 21.00 6.51 -7.10
N ILE A 19 22.30 6.35 -6.91
CA ILE A 19 23.32 6.14 -7.93
C ILE A 19 24.10 4.87 -7.55
N PRO A 20 24.15 3.83 -8.41
CA PRO A 20 24.95 2.64 -8.15
C PRO A 20 26.41 3.01 -7.95
N ASP A 21 26.94 2.70 -6.78
CA ASP A 21 28.37 2.85 -6.49
C ASP A 21 28.86 1.59 -5.80
N TYR A 22 29.85 0.94 -6.42
CA TYR A 22 30.47 -0.28 -5.90
C TYR A 22 31.61 0.03 -4.91
N ARG A 23 31.92 1.30 -4.64
CA ARG A 23 33.03 1.75 -3.77
C ARG A 23 32.54 2.13 -2.36
N VAL A 24 31.51 1.47 -1.88
CA VAL A 24 30.94 1.70 -0.56
C VAL A 24 31.99 1.43 0.53
N PRO A 25 32.25 2.36 1.46
CA PRO A 25 33.17 2.12 2.56
C PRO A 25 32.74 0.94 3.41
N LYS A 26 33.69 0.06 3.79
CA LYS A 26 33.42 -1.07 4.70
C LYS A 26 32.91 -0.63 6.08
N SER A 27 33.18 0.62 6.46
CA SER A 27 32.69 1.24 7.68
C SER A 27 31.23 1.69 7.60
N CYS A 28 30.60 1.68 6.42
CA CYS A 28 29.19 2.05 6.25
C CYS A 28 28.29 1.05 6.98
N ARG A 29 27.54 1.54 7.96
CA ARG A 29 26.55 0.75 8.71
C ARG A 29 25.16 0.94 8.11
N LEU A 30 24.35 -0.12 8.16
CA LEU A 30 23.03 -0.12 7.53
C LEU A 30 21.89 0.08 8.52
N VAL A 31 20.93 0.87 8.04
CA VAL A 31 19.49 0.58 8.03
C VAL A 31 19.10 -0.72 8.71
N ASP A 32 19.05 -1.74 7.84
CA ASP A 32 18.70 -3.12 8.11
C ASP A 32 19.81 -4.03 7.58
N PRO A 33 20.52 -4.78 8.45
CA PRO A 33 21.57 -5.68 8.00
C PRO A 33 21.02 -6.98 7.37
N VAL A 34 19.77 -7.37 7.68
CA VAL A 34 19.16 -8.65 7.27
C VAL A 34 18.51 -8.55 5.89
N TRP A 35 17.93 -7.40 5.56
CA TRP A 35 17.29 -7.13 4.26
C TRP A 35 18.28 -6.67 3.18
N SER A 36 19.57 -6.96 3.32
CA SER A 36 20.61 -6.59 2.36
C SER A 36 20.59 -7.53 1.14
N ALA A 37 19.73 -7.25 0.18
CA ALA A 37 19.73 -7.94 -1.11
C ALA A 37 20.89 -7.42 -1.98
N ILE A 38 22.13 -7.78 -1.62
CA ILE A 38 23.35 -7.75 -2.47
C ILE A 38 23.77 -6.37 -3.04
N PHE A 39 22.93 -5.32 -2.95
CA PHE A 39 23.14 -4.02 -3.62
C PHE A 39 22.66 -2.79 -2.82
N ASP A 40 22.26 -2.90 -1.55
CA ASP A 40 21.49 -1.84 -0.87
C ASP A 40 22.22 -0.54 -0.50
N VAL A 41 23.53 -0.46 -0.70
CA VAL A 41 24.28 0.79 -0.48
C VAL A 41 24.61 1.44 -1.81
N PHE A 42 23.90 2.53 -2.07
CA PHE A 42 24.06 3.36 -3.25
C PHE A 42 24.68 4.70 -2.84
N ALA A 43 25.48 5.31 -3.71
CA ALA A 43 25.69 6.74 -3.59
C ALA A 43 24.33 7.44 -3.75
N CYS A 44 24.12 8.55 -3.06
CA CYS A 44 22.90 9.32 -3.16
C CYS A 44 23.17 10.81 -3.01
N VAL A 45 22.41 11.59 -3.78
CA VAL A 45 22.35 13.04 -3.66
C VAL A 45 20.97 13.42 -3.12
N LEU A 46 20.93 14.46 -2.30
CA LEU A 46 19.72 14.90 -1.61
C LEU A 46 19.15 16.15 -2.29
N GLU A 47 17.83 16.26 -2.30
CA GLU A 47 17.15 17.48 -2.72
C GLU A 47 17.57 18.64 -1.80
N GLY A 48 18.08 19.72 -2.41
CA GLY A 48 18.52 20.92 -1.69
C GLY A 48 19.93 20.84 -1.10
N ASP A 49 20.70 19.80 -1.43
CA ASP A 49 22.12 19.67 -1.10
C ASP A 49 22.91 19.36 -2.37
N ASP A 50 23.52 20.39 -2.95
CA ASP A 50 24.28 20.34 -4.19
C ASP A 50 25.80 20.24 -3.97
N GLU A 51 26.25 20.19 -2.71
CA GLU A 51 27.66 20.19 -2.34
C GLU A 51 28.20 18.78 -2.07
N GLU A 52 27.37 17.88 -1.51
CA GLU A 52 27.83 16.60 -0.97
C GLU A 52 27.14 15.39 -1.62
N VAL A 53 27.89 14.29 -1.77
CA VAL A 53 27.37 12.97 -2.14
C VAL A 53 27.47 12.05 -0.94
N TYR A 54 26.39 11.32 -0.65
CA TYR A 54 26.30 10.44 0.51
C TYR A 54 26.23 8.98 0.12
N TRP A 55 26.44 8.07 1.06
CA TRP A 55 26.00 6.68 0.95
C TRP A 55 24.65 6.47 1.61
N CYS A 56 23.68 5.94 0.87
CA CYS A 56 22.36 5.58 1.38
C CYS A 56 22.47 4.34 2.25
N CYS A 57 22.37 4.53 3.57
CA CYS A 57 22.48 3.46 4.57
C CYS A 57 21.17 2.67 4.75
N GLY A 58 20.04 3.21 4.30
CA GLY A 58 18.77 2.49 4.25
C GLY A 58 17.54 3.38 4.34
N CYS A 59 16.39 2.78 4.06
CA CYS A 59 15.08 3.44 4.09
C CYS A 59 14.29 2.97 5.31
N LEU A 60 13.58 3.89 5.97
CA LEU A 60 12.70 3.64 7.09
C LEU A 60 11.24 3.45 6.64
N ALA A 61 10.38 2.94 7.51
CA ALA A 61 8.99 2.58 7.18
C ALA A 61 8.13 3.77 6.69
N ASP A 62 8.43 4.98 7.13
CA ASP A 62 7.77 6.21 6.71
C ASP A 62 8.41 6.87 5.47
N ARG A 63 9.34 6.16 4.81
CA ARG A 63 10.08 6.56 3.62
C ARG A 63 11.15 7.64 3.84
N SER A 64 11.42 8.02 5.08
CA SER A 64 12.66 8.74 5.43
C SER A 64 13.87 7.82 5.24
N ILE A 65 15.06 8.41 5.13
CA ILE A 65 16.30 7.65 4.90
C ILE A 65 17.36 8.01 5.92
N VAL A 66 18.33 7.10 6.07
CA VAL A 66 19.61 7.41 6.72
C VAL A 66 20.71 7.39 5.68
N VAL A 67 21.56 8.40 5.72
CA VAL A 67 22.70 8.55 4.81
C VAL A 67 23.99 8.79 5.60
N MET A 68 25.13 8.46 5.01
CA MET A 68 26.46 8.69 5.57
C MET A 68 27.30 9.56 4.64
N ASP A 69 27.99 10.57 5.16
CA ASP A 69 28.91 11.42 4.40
C ASP A 69 30.32 10.81 4.26
N GLY A 70 31.21 11.52 3.55
CA GLY A 70 32.63 11.19 3.38
C GLY A 70 33.43 10.96 4.67
N GLU A 71 33.03 11.63 5.75
CA GLU A 71 33.71 11.59 7.05
C GLU A 71 33.18 10.49 7.98
N GLY A 72 32.09 9.82 7.59
CA GLY A 72 31.45 8.79 8.39
C GLY A 72 30.45 9.33 9.42
N ASN A 73 29.95 10.55 9.23
CA ASN A 73 28.80 11.09 9.95
C ASN A 73 27.52 10.61 9.28
N TYR A 74 26.54 10.25 10.10
CA TYR A 74 25.23 9.78 9.67
C TYR A 74 24.18 10.84 9.88
N TYR A 75 23.26 10.92 8.92
CA TYR A 75 22.15 11.86 8.91
C TYR A 75 20.83 11.14 8.65
N HIS A 76 19.80 11.55 9.37
CA HIS A 76 18.41 11.23 9.04
C HIS A 76 17.86 12.31 8.11
N VAL A 77 17.23 11.91 7.02
CA VAL A 77 16.70 12.82 6.01
C VAL A 77 15.22 12.54 5.80
N GLU A 78 14.42 13.59 5.93
CA GLU A 78 12.99 13.57 5.68
C GLU A 78 12.65 14.56 4.57
N LYS A 79 11.68 14.19 3.72
CA LYS A 79 11.19 15.07 2.67
C LYS A 79 10.76 16.42 3.25
N GLY A 80 11.36 17.50 2.76
CA GLY A 80 11.05 18.88 3.14
C GLY A 80 11.60 19.33 4.50
N LYS A 81 12.44 18.53 5.19
CA LYS A 81 13.03 18.93 6.49
C LYS A 81 14.56 18.99 6.50
N GLY A 82 15.21 18.76 5.35
CA GLY A 82 16.67 18.69 5.25
C GLY A 82 17.28 17.49 5.98
N LYS A 83 18.61 17.45 6.03
CA LYS A 83 19.38 16.41 6.72
C LYS A 83 19.61 16.79 8.19
N ARG A 84 19.47 15.84 9.11
CA ARG A 84 19.73 16.01 10.55
C ARG A 84 20.78 15.03 11.01
N TYR A 85 21.86 15.49 11.63
CA TYR A 85 22.90 14.62 12.22
C TYR A 85 22.29 13.66 13.25
N ILE A 86 22.72 12.41 13.24
CA ILE A 86 22.22 11.38 14.17
C ILE A 86 23.31 10.55 14.86
N ALA A 87 24.45 10.31 14.22
CA ALA A 87 25.54 9.50 14.77
C ALA A 87 26.81 9.69 13.92
N CYS A 88 27.94 9.14 14.37
CA CYS A 88 29.14 8.99 13.54
C CYS A 88 29.82 7.62 13.78
N ASN A 89 30.70 7.22 12.87
CA ASN A 89 31.44 5.96 12.98
C ASN A 89 32.37 5.90 14.20
N VAL A 90 32.86 7.05 14.66
CA VAL A 90 33.77 7.21 15.80
C VAL A 90 33.12 8.16 16.83
N PRO A 91 32.15 7.67 17.62
CA PRO A 91 31.39 8.51 18.54
C PRO A 91 32.30 9.12 19.62
N LYS A 92 32.06 10.40 19.93
CA LYS A 92 32.71 11.06 21.06
C LYS A 92 32.15 10.54 22.39
N ALA A 93 32.89 10.75 23.48
CA ALA A 93 32.44 10.35 24.81
C ALA A 93 31.06 10.97 25.13
N GLY A 94 30.06 10.12 25.40
CA GLY A 94 28.68 10.53 25.69
C GLY A 94 27.75 10.59 24.49
N GLU A 95 28.25 10.41 23.26
CA GLU A 95 27.37 10.26 22.08
C GLU A 95 26.80 8.84 22.00
N ALA A 96 25.53 8.75 21.58
CA ALA A 96 24.89 7.47 21.35
C ALA A 96 25.50 6.76 20.13
N ASP A 97 25.63 5.43 20.20
CA ASP A 97 26.10 4.66 19.06
C ASP A 97 25.01 4.56 17.97
N PHE A 98 25.45 4.35 16.73
CA PHE A 98 24.59 4.25 15.56
C PHE A 98 23.43 3.26 15.72
N ALA A 99 23.66 2.09 16.33
CA ALA A 99 22.63 1.05 16.41
C ALA A 99 21.49 1.48 17.34
N SER A 100 21.82 2.06 18.49
CA SER A 100 20.83 2.61 19.43
C SER A 100 19.98 3.72 18.79
N VAL A 101 20.63 4.64 18.08
CA VAL A 101 19.93 5.75 17.41
C VAL A 101 19.01 5.24 16.30
N VAL A 102 19.49 4.32 15.46
CA VAL A 102 18.71 3.74 14.36
C VAL A 102 17.54 2.90 14.88
N GLU A 103 17.69 2.19 16.01
CA GLU A 103 16.58 1.48 16.64
C GLU A 103 15.45 2.44 17.04
N GLY A 104 15.81 3.58 17.66
CA GLY A 104 14.86 4.64 17.99
C GLY A 104 14.14 5.20 16.75
N LEU A 105 14.90 5.52 15.70
CA LEU A 105 14.35 6.02 14.43
C LEU A 105 13.40 5.01 13.77
N ARG A 106 13.74 3.71 13.78
CA ARG A 106 12.87 2.66 13.25
C ARG A 106 11.53 2.59 13.98
N LYS A 107 11.54 2.66 15.32
CA LYS A 107 10.33 2.67 16.14
C LYS A 107 9.48 3.93 15.90
N GLU A 108 10.12 5.10 15.77
CA GLU A 108 9.41 6.34 15.45
C GLU A 108 8.80 6.31 14.04
N ALA A 109 9.60 5.91 13.04
CA ALA A 109 9.16 5.80 11.66
C ALA A 109 8.03 4.77 11.49
N GLY A 110 8.11 3.63 12.19
CA GLY A 110 7.04 2.63 12.22
C GLY A 110 5.72 3.22 12.72
N ARG A 111 5.75 3.93 13.86
CA ARG A 111 4.55 4.61 14.41
C ARG A 111 3.98 5.64 13.44
N ARG A 112 4.83 6.43 12.77
CA ARG A 112 4.38 7.42 11.77
C ARG A 112 3.75 6.75 10.56
N ALA A 113 4.38 5.70 10.03
CA ALA A 113 3.87 4.95 8.89
C ALA A 113 2.51 4.30 9.21
N GLU A 114 2.36 3.70 10.38
CA GLU A 114 1.08 3.13 10.85
C GLU A 114 -0.01 4.19 10.99
N SER A 115 0.33 5.37 11.53
CA SER A 115 -0.62 6.49 11.65
C SER A 115 -1.12 6.95 10.28
N VAL A 116 -0.21 7.17 9.33
CA VAL A 116 -0.56 7.58 7.96
C VAL A 116 -1.39 6.51 7.25
N GLN A 117 -1.04 5.22 7.44
CA GLN A 117 -1.81 4.11 6.88
C GLN A 117 -3.23 4.08 7.45
N ARG A 118 -3.39 4.26 8.77
CA ARG A 118 -4.69 4.27 9.43
C ARG A 118 -5.55 5.44 8.96
N GLU A 119 -4.99 6.64 8.89
CA GLU A 119 -5.69 7.82 8.38
C GLU A 119 -6.12 7.63 6.92
N ARG A 120 -5.23 7.06 6.09
CA ARG A 120 -5.55 6.74 4.69
C ARG A 120 -6.70 5.75 4.59
N GLN A 121 -6.70 4.68 5.39
CA GLN A 121 -7.77 3.69 5.43
C GLN A 121 -9.11 4.34 5.83
N GLN A 122 -9.11 5.16 6.88
CA GLN A 122 -10.31 5.89 7.31
C GLN A 122 -10.82 6.85 6.23
N ASN A 123 -9.94 7.58 5.57
CA ASN A 123 -10.29 8.49 4.48
C ASN A 123 -10.84 7.74 3.25
N GLU A 124 -10.28 6.57 2.92
CA GLU A 124 -10.77 5.71 1.84
C GLU A 124 -12.16 5.12 2.17
N GLU A 125 -12.38 4.70 3.42
CA GLU A 125 -13.66 4.23 3.92
C GLU A 125 -14.73 5.33 3.94
N GLU A 126 -14.38 6.53 4.40
CA GLU A 126 -15.31 7.67 4.40
C GLU A 126 -15.70 8.09 2.99
N LYS A 127 -14.72 8.17 2.06
CA LYS A 127 -14.99 8.41 0.64
C LYS A 127 -15.88 7.33 0.03
N ARG A 128 -15.66 6.07 0.40
CA ARG A 128 -16.51 4.95 -0.02
C ARG A 128 -17.94 5.10 0.52
N ARG A 129 -18.08 5.42 1.81
CA ARG A 129 -19.39 5.63 2.45
C ARG A 129 -20.19 6.72 1.77
N LYS A 130 -19.58 7.90 1.54
CA LYS A 130 -20.23 9.01 0.82
C LYS A 130 -20.70 8.60 -0.58
N ARG A 131 -19.88 7.86 -1.34
CA ARG A 131 -20.29 7.33 -2.66
C ARG A 131 -21.48 6.38 -2.56
N LEU A 132 -21.52 5.51 -1.56
CA LEU A 132 -22.63 4.56 -1.36
C LEU A 132 -23.92 5.27 -0.95
N GLU A 133 -23.87 6.38 -0.21
CA GLU A 133 -25.03 7.19 0.13
C GLU A 133 -25.66 7.89 -1.10
N GLU A 134 -24.85 8.18 -2.12
CA GLU A 134 -25.30 8.76 -3.39
C GLU A 134 -25.89 7.73 -4.35
N ILE A 135 -25.34 6.51 -4.36
CA ILE A 135 -25.78 5.42 -5.24
C ILE A 135 -27.19 4.97 -4.84
N LYS A 136 -28.17 5.21 -5.71
CA LYS A 136 -29.58 4.84 -5.51
C LYS A 136 -30.11 4.13 -6.75
N ASP A 137 -31.17 3.34 -6.59
CA ASP A 137 -31.90 2.72 -7.71
C ASP A 137 -31.00 1.98 -8.71
N VAL A 138 -30.00 1.27 -8.19
CA VAL A 138 -29.06 0.49 -9.00
C VAL A 138 -29.76 -0.73 -9.58
N LEU A 139 -29.57 -0.97 -10.87
CA LEU A 139 -30.20 -2.10 -11.57
C LEU A 139 -29.16 -2.97 -12.27
N PRO A 140 -29.36 -4.30 -12.28
CA PRO A 140 -28.59 -5.18 -13.14
C PRO A 140 -28.81 -4.83 -14.61
N PHE A 141 -27.73 -4.86 -15.38
CA PHE A 141 -27.79 -4.79 -16.84
C PHE A 141 -26.90 -5.87 -17.44
N ARG A 142 -27.23 -6.27 -18.67
CA ARG A 142 -26.47 -7.29 -19.39
C ARG A 142 -25.84 -6.69 -20.64
N MET A 143 -24.56 -6.97 -20.84
CA MET A 143 -23.82 -6.65 -22.06
C MET A 143 -23.18 -7.95 -22.58
N GLY A 144 -23.60 -8.38 -23.77
CA GLY A 144 -23.29 -9.73 -24.26
C GLY A 144 -23.84 -10.81 -23.31
N MET A 145 -22.96 -11.69 -22.83
CA MET A 145 -23.30 -12.79 -21.90
C MET A 145 -22.93 -12.47 -20.44
N LYS A 146 -22.50 -11.24 -20.15
CA LYS A 146 -22.05 -10.84 -18.81
C LYS A 146 -22.94 -9.75 -18.23
N TRP A 147 -23.08 -9.79 -16.91
CA TRP A 147 -23.90 -8.88 -16.11
C TRP A 147 -23.03 -7.91 -15.32
N GLY A 148 -23.52 -6.67 -15.23
CA GLY A 148 -22.98 -5.59 -14.42
C GLY A 148 -24.10 -4.81 -13.72
N LEU A 149 -23.75 -3.73 -13.04
CA LEU A 149 -24.69 -2.83 -12.37
C LEU A 149 -24.61 -1.42 -12.97
N LYS A 150 -25.78 -0.79 -13.16
CA LYS A 150 -25.88 0.60 -13.59
C LYS A 150 -26.76 1.42 -12.65
N TRP A 151 -26.43 2.70 -12.55
CA TRP A 151 -27.23 3.73 -11.89
C TRP A 151 -27.61 4.78 -12.94
N GLY A 152 -28.87 4.79 -13.36
CA GLY A 152 -29.28 5.52 -14.56
C GLY A 152 -28.49 5.03 -15.79
N ASP A 153 -27.75 5.94 -16.42
CA ASP A 153 -26.86 5.64 -17.57
C ASP A 153 -25.40 5.38 -17.16
N ARG A 154 -25.07 5.51 -15.87
CA ARG A 154 -23.71 5.30 -15.36
C ARG A 154 -23.49 3.84 -15.00
N ILE A 155 -22.47 3.21 -15.59
CA ILE A 155 -22.01 1.89 -15.17
C ILE A 155 -21.27 2.05 -13.83
N VAL A 156 -21.76 1.35 -12.80
CA VAL A 156 -21.14 1.32 -11.46
C VAL A 156 -20.28 0.08 -11.31
N VAL A 157 -20.76 -1.06 -11.82
CA VAL A 157 -20.03 -2.32 -11.85
C VAL A 157 -19.95 -2.78 -13.31
N PRO A 158 -18.74 -2.95 -13.88
CA PRO A 158 -18.58 -3.45 -15.25
C PRO A 158 -19.26 -4.81 -15.44
N PRO A 159 -19.71 -5.14 -16.68
CA PRO A 159 -20.35 -6.42 -16.94
C PRO A 159 -19.33 -7.55 -17.02
N CYS A 160 -18.95 -8.11 -15.86
CA CYS A 160 -17.97 -9.19 -15.72
C CYS A 160 -18.54 -10.48 -15.10
N TYR A 161 -19.73 -10.43 -14.51
CA TYR A 161 -20.37 -11.55 -13.80
C TYR A 161 -21.24 -12.41 -14.71
N ARG A 162 -21.43 -13.69 -14.36
CA ARG A 162 -22.32 -14.60 -15.10
C ARG A 162 -23.79 -14.26 -14.87
N ASN A 163 -24.14 -13.81 -13.67
CA ASN A 163 -25.47 -13.37 -13.30
C ASN A 163 -25.40 -12.39 -12.12
N ILE A 164 -26.40 -11.50 -11.99
CA ILE A 164 -26.56 -10.60 -10.85
C ILE A 164 -28.05 -10.50 -10.53
N CYS A 165 -28.41 -10.74 -9.29
CA CYS A 165 -29.79 -10.56 -8.80
C CYS A 165 -30.09 -9.06 -8.62
N VAL A 166 -31.37 -8.70 -8.67
CA VAL A 166 -31.82 -7.34 -8.32
C VAL A 166 -31.35 -7.00 -6.90
N PRO A 167 -30.77 -5.81 -6.68
CA PRO A 167 -30.36 -5.39 -5.34
C PRO A 167 -31.47 -5.42 -4.29
N VAL A 168 -31.08 -5.79 -3.06
CA VAL A 168 -31.89 -5.73 -1.85
C VAL A 168 -31.13 -4.87 -0.84
N GLY A 169 -31.66 -3.69 -0.55
CA GLY A 169 -30.92 -2.68 0.24
C GLY A 169 -29.62 -2.27 -0.45
N GLY A 170 -28.51 -2.28 0.29
CA GLY A 170 -27.17 -1.91 -0.20
C GLY A 170 -26.38 -3.04 -0.88
N TYR A 171 -27.02 -4.18 -1.15
CA TYR A 171 -26.34 -5.41 -1.58
C TYR A 171 -27.06 -6.12 -2.71
N CYS A 172 -26.33 -6.96 -3.44
CA CYS A 172 -26.90 -7.90 -4.41
C CYS A 172 -26.14 -9.22 -4.44
N ALA A 173 -26.84 -10.30 -4.74
CA ALA A 173 -26.22 -11.59 -5.01
C ALA A 173 -25.67 -11.60 -6.44
N PHE A 174 -24.48 -12.14 -6.64
CA PHE A 174 -23.85 -12.28 -7.95
C PHE A 174 -23.31 -13.69 -8.17
N GLU A 175 -23.31 -14.14 -9.41
CA GLU A 175 -22.75 -15.41 -9.85
C GLU A 175 -21.42 -15.15 -10.56
N GLY A 176 -20.31 -15.54 -9.92
CA GLY A 176 -18.97 -15.38 -10.50
C GLY A 176 -18.70 -16.44 -11.58
N ASN A 177 -18.83 -17.71 -11.18
CA ASN A 177 -18.80 -18.88 -12.05
C ASN A 177 -20.09 -19.68 -11.90
N ALA A 178 -20.31 -20.66 -12.77
CA ALA A 178 -21.51 -21.51 -12.72
C ALA A 178 -21.74 -22.09 -11.32
N CYS A 179 -22.91 -21.81 -10.75
CA CYS A 179 -23.32 -22.23 -9.41
C CYS A 179 -22.39 -21.76 -8.27
N GLN A 180 -21.65 -20.67 -8.49
CA GLN A 180 -20.79 -20.04 -7.49
C GLN A 180 -21.27 -18.62 -7.26
N TRP A 181 -22.16 -18.48 -6.27
CA TRP A 181 -22.78 -17.25 -5.85
C TRP A 181 -22.07 -16.63 -4.65
N GLY A 182 -21.99 -15.31 -4.66
CA GLY A 182 -21.49 -14.47 -3.58
C GLY A 182 -22.40 -13.26 -3.38
N VAL A 183 -21.98 -12.34 -2.52
CA VAL A 183 -22.66 -11.07 -2.26
C VAL A 183 -21.69 -9.92 -2.50
N MET A 184 -22.14 -8.89 -3.18
CA MET A 184 -21.41 -7.63 -3.33
C MET A 184 -22.27 -6.44 -2.94
N ALA A 185 -21.61 -5.39 -2.43
CA ALA A 185 -22.22 -4.07 -2.27
C ALA A 185 -22.46 -3.41 -3.63
N LEU A 186 -23.30 -2.37 -3.68
CA LEU A 186 -23.66 -1.71 -4.94
C LEU A 186 -22.49 -1.02 -5.67
N ASP A 187 -21.41 -0.72 -4.95
CA ASP A 187 -20.16 -0.22 -5.54
C ASP A 187 -19.27 -1.34 -6.12
N GLY A 188 -19.74 -2.58 -6.11
CA GLY A 188 -19.04 -3.75 -6.63
C GLY A 188 -18.04 -4.39 -5.66
N LYS A 189 -17.90 -3.89 -4.43
CA LYS A 189 -17.06 -4.54 -3.42
C LYS A 189 -17.69 -5.87 -3.01
N VAL A 190 -16.99 -6.97 -3.26
CA VAL A 190 -17.38 -8.30 -2.78
C VAL A 190 -17.30 -8.32 -1.26
N VAL A 191 -18.43 -8.65 -0.61
CA VAL A 191 -18.52 -8.81 0.85
C VAL A 191 -18.62 -10.28 1.26
N VAL A 192 -19.10 -11.13 0.35
CA VAL A 192 -19.08 -12.59 0.49
C VAL A 192 -18.56 -13.17 -0.81
N GLU A 193 -17.43 -13.89 -0.72
CA GLU A 193 -16.82 -14.58 -1.85
C GLU A 193 -17.79 -15.53 -2.55
N ALA A 194 -17.67 -15.62 -3.87
CA ALA A 194 -18.54 -16.44 -4.71
C ALA A 194 -18.21 -17.94 -4.57
N ARG A 195 -18.74 -18.59 -3.52
CA ARG A 195 -18.44 -19.99 -3.16
C ARG A 195 -19.68 -20.80 -2.79
N TYR A 196 -20.87 -20.22 -2.90
CA TYR A 196 -22.13 -20.83 -2.47
C TYR A 196 -22.98 -21.24 -3.67
N GLN A 197 -23.73 -22.32 -3.56
CA GLN A 197 -24.61 -22.77 -4.65
C GLN A 197 -25.80 -21.83 -4.85
N LYS A 198 -26.22 -21.14 -3.80
CA LYS A 198 -27.30 -20.14 -3.83
C LYS A 198 -27.07 -19.11 -2.73
N VAL A 199 -27.49 -17.88 -3.00
CA VAL A 199 -27.48 -16.77 -2.05
C VAL A 199 -28.84 -16.09 -2.10
N GLU A 200 -29.45 -15.88 -0.94
CA GLU A 200 -30.70 -15.13 -0.78
C GLU A 200 -30.48 -14.02 0.24
N ILE A 201 -30.88 -12.80 -0.11
CA ILE A 201 -30.72 -11.60 0.72
C ILE A 201 -32.11 -11.11 1.11
N GLU A 202 -32.36 -11.01 2.40
CA GLU A 202 -33.60 -10.49 2.96
C GLU A 202 -33.52 -8.98 3.19
N LYS A 203 -34.69 -8.33 3.33
CA LYS A 203 -34.79 -6.87 3.48
C LYS A 203 -34.23 -6.34 4.81
N ASP A 204 -34.17 -7.20 5.82
CA ASP A 204 -33.64 -6.88 7.15
C ASP A 204 -32.10 -7.01 7.22
N GLY A 205 -31.44 -7.42 6.13
CA GLY A 205 -30.00 -7.64 6.06
C GLY A 205 -29.56 -9.09 6.32
N THR A 206 -30.50 -9.99 6.61
CA THR A 206 -30.22 -11.42 6.76
C THR A 206 -29.84 -12.03 5.40
N VAL A 207 -28.76 -12.80 5.36
CA VAL A 207 -28.31 -13.50 4.15
C VAL A 207 -28.21 -15.00 4.39
N HIS A 208 -28.89 -15.76 3.52
CA HIS A 208 -28.85 -17.21 3.49
C HIS A 208 -27.88 -17.70 2.41
N LEU A 209 -26.81 -18.35 2.85
CA LEU A 209 -25.74 -18.86 2.01
C LEU A 209 -25.83 -20.38 1.93
N THR A 210 -26.35 -20.92 0.83
CA THR A 210 -26.50 -22.35 0.62
C THR A 210 -25.17 -22.96 0.16
N ILE A 211 -24.54 -23.78 0.99
CA ILE A 211 -23.27 -24.46 0.65
C ILE A 211 -23.57 -25.64 -0.27
N ILE A 212 -24.54 -26.45 0.11
CA ILE A 212 -25.12 -27.56 -0.65
C ILE A 212 -26.62 -27.61 -0.34
N PRO A 213 -27.46 -28.28 -1.15
CA PRO A 213 -28.87 -28.41 -0.84
C PRO A 213 -29.06 -29.00 0.56
N GLY A 214 -29.87 -28.33 1.40
CA GLY A 214 -30.12 -28.71 2.79
C GLY A 214 -29.09 -28.21 3.82
N LYS A 215 -27.96 -27.60 3.41
CA LYS A 215 -26.98 -27.00 4.33
C LYS A 215 -26.81 -25.50 4.04
N VAL A 216 -27.41 -24.68 4.91
CA VAL A 216 -27.42 -23.22 4.79
C VAL A 216 -26.63 -22.60 5.94
N LYS A 217 -25.83 -21.58 5.64
CA LYS A 217 -25.19 -20.69 6.62
C LYS A 217 -25.88 -19.34 6.56
N THR A 218 -26.29 -18.81 7.71
CA THR A 218 -26.90 -17.49 7.82
C THR A 218 -25.89 -16.49 8.36
N ILE A 219 -25.87 -15.28 7.80
CA ILE A 219 -25.07 -14.14 8.28
C ILE A 219 -25.92 -12.86 8.24
N ASN A 220 -25.47 -11.80 8.90
CA ASN A 220 -26.02 -10.44 8.77
C ASN A 220 -24.97 -9.51 8.16
N LEU A 221 -25.40 -8.60 7.29
CA LEU A 221 -24.56 -7.62 6.57
C LEU A 221 -24.68 -6.19 7.08
#